data_AF-A0A7K1AC91-F1
#
_entry.id   AF-A0A7K1AC91-F1
#
_cell.length_a   1.000
_cell.length_b   1.000
_cell.length_c   1.000
_cell.angle_alpha   90.00
_cell.angle_beta   90.00
_cell.angle_gamma   90.00
#
_symmetry.space_group_name_H-M   'P 1'
#
loop_
_entity.id
_entity.type
_entity.pdbx_description
1 polymer ?
#
loop_
_entity_poly.entity_id
_entity_poly.type
_entity_poly.pdbx_seq_one_letter_code
_entity_poly.pdbx_strand_id
1 'polypeptide(L)' 'AQDGDATSIHRIRQIQGYLGDKEMTHKLVAEVAPRYLERNGGYLRILKLGPRQGDNAPMARIELV' A
#
# COMPACT_ATOMS: atom_id res chain seq x y z
N ALA A 1 22.88 -13.58 -14.34
CA ALA A 1 22.48 -12.19 -14.03
C ALA A 1 21.55 -12.26 -12.83
N GLN A 2 21.73 -11.40 -11.84
CA GLN A 2 21.01 -11.48 -10.56
C GLN A 2 19.56 -11.02 -10.73
N ASP A 3 18.64 -11.94 -10.99
CA ASP A 3 17.18 -11.73 -10.90
C ASP A 3 16.76 -11.72 -9.41
N GLY A 4 17.31 -10.76 -8.67
CA GLY A 4 17.38 -10.72 -7.21
C GLY A 4 16.11 -10.20 -6.52
N ASP A 5 15.15 -11.11 -6.37
CA ASP A 5 14.25 -11.27 -5.23
C ASP A 5 13.43 -10.02 -4.82
N ALA A 6 12.27 -9.88 -5.46
CA ALA A 6 11.22 -8.93 -5.06
C ALA A 6 10.78 -9.09 -3.59
N THR A 7 11.18 -10.18 -2.91
CA THR A 7 10.74 -10.57 -1.57
C THR A 7 11.90 -10.90 -0.63
N SER A 8 13.00 -10.14 -0.70
CA SER A 8 14.10 -10.29 0.25
C SER A 8 13.62 -10.21 1.71
N ILE A 9 14.04 -11.16 2.56
CA ILE A 9 13.72 -11.20 4.00
C ILE A 9 14.01 -9.86 4.69
N HIS A 10 15.07 -9.17 4.26
CA HIS A 10 15.41 -7.85 4.76
C HIS A 10 14.29 -6.83 4.52
N ARG A 11 13.71 -6.81 3.32
CA ARG A 11 12.61 -5.90 2.97
C ARG A 11 11.34 -6.23 3.75
N ILE A 12 11.03 -7.52 3.91
CA ILE A 12 9.87 -7.94 4.71
C ILE A 12 10.00 -7.45 6.16
N ARG A 13 11.20 -7.54 6.76
CA ARG A 13 11.45 -7.03 8.12
C ARG A 13 11.30 -5.51 8.21
N GLN A 14 11.73 -4.78 7.18
CA GLN A 14 11.53 -3.32 7.12
C GLN A 14 10.03 -2.97 7.05
N ILE A 15 9.28 -3.65 6.18
CA ILE A 15 7.83 -3.46 6.06
C ILE A 15 7.13 -3.78 7.38
N GLN A 16 7.48 -4.91 8.00
CA GLN A 16 6.89 -5.31 9.29
C GLN A 16 7.24 -4.33 10.41
N GLY A 17 8.47 -3.79 10.43
CA GLY A 17 8.87 -2.76 11.38
C GLY A 17 8.11 -1.44 11.20
N TYR A 18 7.71 -1.10 9.97
CA TYR A 18 6.92 0.10 9.67
C TYR A 18 5.43 -0.09 9.98
N LEU A 19 4.85 -1.23 9.57
CA LEU A 19 3.42 -1.51 9.78
C LEU A 19 3.11 -1.93 11.22
N GLY A 20 4.06 -2.57 11.91
CA GLY A 20 3.86 -3.14 13.24
C GLY A 20 2.97 -4.39 13.27
N ASP A 21 2.47 -4.82 12.11
CA ASP A 21 1.51 -5.91 11.99
C ASP A 21 1.99 -6.98 11.00
N LYS A 22 2.01 -8.24 11.46
CA LYS A 22 2.50 -9.39 10.68
C LYS A 22 1.49 -9.85 9.63
N GLU A 23 0.20 -9.81 9.92
CA GLU A 23 -0.86 -10.22 9.00
C GLU A 23 -0.97 -9.23 7.85
N MET A 24 -0.95 -7.92 8.15
CA MET A 24 -0.96 -6.86 7.16
C MET A 24 0.28 -6.91 6.27
N THR A 25 1.46 -7.19 6.85
CA THR A 25 2.70 -7.39 6.09
C THR A 25 2.57 -8.58 5.13
N HIS A 26 2.04 -9.71 5.61
CA HIS A 26 1.82 -10.89 4.77
C HIS A 26 0.86 -10.58 3.61
N LYS A 27 -0.26 -9.92 3.88
CA LYS A 27 -1.23 -9.53 2.85
C LYS A 27 -0.62 -8.59 1.81
N LEU A 28 0.14 -7.58 2.26
CA LEU A 28 0.80 -6.64 1.37
C LEU A 28 1.76 -7.35 0.40
N VAL A 29 2.55 -8.29 0.91
CA VAL A 29 3.57 -8.99 0.12
C VAL A 29 2.96 -10.10 -0.75
N ALA A 30 2.02 -10.87 -0.22
CA ALA A 30 1.48 -12.05 -0.89
C ALA A 30 0.35 -11.72 -1.89
N GLU A 31 -0.45 -10.69 -1.62
CA GLU A 31 -1.64 -10.39 -2.42
C GLU A 31 -1.53 -9.07 -3.18
N VAL A 32 -1.06 -8.00 -2.51
CA VAL A 32 -1.08 -6.65 -3.07
C VAL A 32 0.11 -6.43 -4.01
N ALA A 33 1.33 -6.77 -3.59
CA ALA A 33 2.53 -6.56 -4.40
C ALA A 33 2.50 -7.25 -5.78
N PRO A 34 2.02 -8.52 -5.92
CA PRO A 34 1.92 -9.18 -7.23
C PRO A 34 0.98 -8.47 -8.20
N ARG A 35 -0.07 -7.79 -7.72
CA ARG A 35 -1.03 -7.05 -8.57
C ARG A 35 -0.41 -5.82 -9.24
N TYR A 36 0.72 -5.34 -8.74
CA TYR A 36 1.34 -4.09 -9.18
C TYR A 36 2.69 -4.26 -9.88
N LEU A 37 3.10 -5.50 -10.20
CA LEU A 37 4.41 -5.77 -10.80
C LEU A 37 4.65 -5.02 -12.11
N GLU A 38 3.62 -4.87 -12.94
CA GLU A 38 3.71 -4.18 -14.23
C GLU A 38 3.57 -2.65 -14.12
N ARG A 39 3.16 -2.14 -12.94
CA ARG A 39 2.91 -0.71 -12.73
C ARG A 39 4.13 -0.04 -12.10
N ASN A 40 4.77 0.85 -12.84
CA ASN A 40 5.87 1.66 -12.36
C ASN A 40 5.38 2.99 -11.74
N GLY A 41 4.88 2.94 -10.51
CA GLY A 41 4.39 4.10 -9.76
C GLY A 41 2.89 4.38 -9.91
N GLY A 42 2.35 5.24 -9.03
CA GLY A 42 0.93 5.60 -9.05
C GLY A 42 0.00 4.51 -8.52
N TYR A 43 0.33 3.91 -7.37
CA TYR A 43 -0.43 2.80 -6.76
C TYR A 43 -1.70 3.23 -6.04
N LEU A 44 -1.87 4.55 -5.82
CA LEU A 44 -2.98 5.11 -5.07
C LEU A 44 -3.78 6.09 -5.94
N ARG A 45 -5.08 6.16 -5.66
CA ARG A 45 -6.01 7.16 -6.17
C ARG A 45 -6.65 7.90 -5.02
N ILE A 46 -6.79 9.22 -5.16
CA ILE A 46 -7.49 10.08 -4.21
C ILE A 46 -8.71 10.67 -4.89
N LEU A 47 -9.89 10.38 -4.34
CA LEU A 47 -11.15 10.96 -4.76
C LEU A 47 -11.60 11.97 -3.71
N LYS A 48 -11.66 13.25 -4.08
CA LYS A 48 -12.18 14.29 -3.18
C LYS A 48 -13.68 14.05 -2.97
N LEU A 49 -14.08 14.05 -1.71
CA LEU A 49 -15.47 13.94 -1.30
C LEU A 49 -15.99 15.31 -0.89
N GLY A 50 -17.31 15.45 -0.81
CA GLY A 50 -17.93 16.62 -0.19
C GLY A 50 -17.52 16.76 1.29
N PRO A 51 -17.71 17.94 1.89
CA PRO A 51 -17.35 18.17 3.28
C PRO A 51 -18.15 17.27 4.23
N ARG A 52 -17.53 16.91 5.36
CA ARG A 52 -18.17 16.12 6.41
C ARG A 52 -19.27 16.93 7.10
N GLN A 53 -20.42 16.31 7.31
CA GLN A 53 -21.53 16.92 8.03
C GLN A 53 -21.14 17.11 9.51
N GLY A 54 -21.37 18.31 10.03
CA GLY A 54 -21.10 18.67 11.43
C GLY A 54 -19.93 19.63 11.61
N ASP A 55 -18.78 19.34 11.01
CA ASP A 55 -17.55 20.14 11.14
C ASP A 55 -17.03 20.71 9.82
N ASN A 56 -17.73 20.45 8.71
CA ASN A 56 -17.38 20.92 7.36
C ASN A 56 -15.95 20.52 6.94
N ALA A 57 -15.39 19.44 7.50
CA ALA A 57 -14.04 19.01 7.19
C ALA A 57 -13.96 18.50 5.74
N PRO A 58 -12.95 18.89 4.94
CA PRO A 58 -12.77 18.39 3.58
C PRO A 58 -12.40 16.90 3.63
N MET A 59 -13.24 16.06 3.03
CA MET A 59 -13.05 14.61 3.02
C MET A 59 -12.45 14.14 1.69
N ALA A 60 -11.79 12.99 1.73
CA ALA A 60 -11.34 12.28 0.55
C ALA A 60 -11.38 10.76 0.78
N ARG A 61 -11.55 10.00 -0.30
CA ARG A 61 -11.40 8.54 -0.30
C ARG A 61 -10.09 8.17 -0.98
N ILE A 62 -9.27 7.37 -0.31
CA ILE A 62 -8.01 6.85 -0.83
C ILE A 62 -8.22 5.38 -1.19
N GLU A 63 -7.82 5.01 -2.41
CA GLU A 63 -7.98 3.66 -2.95
C GLU A 63 -6.68 3.14 -3.54
N LEU A 64 -6.48 1.83 -3.47
CA LEU A 64 -5.48 1.10 -4.26
C LEU A 64 -6.00 0.94 -5.69
N VAL A 65 -5.14 1.20 -6.69
CA VAL A 65 -5.53 1.28 -8.13
C VAL A 65 -5.68 -0.08 -8.80
#